data_AF-A0A2E1U6P6-F1
#
_entry.id   AF-A0A2E1U6P6-F1
#
_cell.length_a   1.000
_cell.length_b   1.000
_cell.length_c   1.000
_cell.angle_alpha   90.00
_cell.angle_beta   90.00
_cell.angle_gamma   90.00
#
_symmetry.space_group_name_H-M   'P 1'
#
loop_
_entity.id
_entity.type
_entity.pdbx_description
1 polymer ?
#
loop_
_entity_poly.entity_id
_entity_poly.type
_entity_poly.pdbx_seq_one_letter_code
_entity_poly.pdbx_strand_id
1 'polypeptide(L)'
;MSKTPFCATSEQDQAIMFEALGIESFDDLFAAIPDHLRADSLNIPDGMSEMEMMQHIRRVASKNASHLVNFCGAGFYDHYIPAAVNALASRGEFYTAYTPYQPEASQGTLQAAFEYQTAICRLTGMEVANASLFDGGSALIEGAMMALRHTRRNRVLVDEGVNPIYREMLRTYTHNLSVEYAEVPLGKNGIADREAFKAAMDDQTGAVLFQNPNFFGCLVNLKDLIDEVHETGALAVVSVYPIALSHIETPGAMGADIVTGEGQSLGLPLNFGGPYLGFFAARKKLVRKMPGRIVGETEDGKGRRGYVLTLQAREQHIRREKATSNVCSNVQV
;
A
#
# COMPACT_ATOMS: atom_id res chain seq x y z
N MET A 1 25.24 5.51 30.72
CA MET A 1 24.70 4.63 29.65
C MET A 1 25.80 3.67 29.23
N SER A 2 25.46 2.43 28.85
CA SER A 2 26.44 1.57 28.17
C SER A 2 26.87 2.24 26.86
N LYS A 3 28.16 2.14 26.51
CA LYS A 3 28.65 2.65 25.23
C LYS A 3 28.00 1.82 24.13
N THR A 4 27.15 2.45 23.33
CA THR A 4 26.50 1.80 22.19
C THR A 4 26.97 2.46 20.89
N PRO A 5 27.13 1.70 19.80
CA PRO A 5 27.44 2.28 18.49
C PRO A 5 26.27 3.08 17.90
N PHE A 6 25.09 3.04 18.51
CA PHE A 6 23.89 3.74 18.04
C PHE A 6 23.79 5.18 18.56
N CYS A 7 24.40 5.49 19.70
CA CYS A 7 24.50 6.85 20.21
C CYS A 7 25.79 7.48 19.67
N ALA A 8 25.66 8.41 18.74
CA ALA A 8 26.81 9.05 18.09
C ALA A 8 27.61 9.97 19.03
N THR A 9 27.01 10.45 20.12
CA THR A 9 27.62 11.41 21.05
C THR A 9 28.59 10.74 22.00
N SER A 10 29.81 11.24 22.09
CA SER A 10 30.78 10.84 23.11
C SER A 10 30.48 11.48 24.48
N GLU A 11 31.14 10.99 25.53
CA GLU A 11 31.09 11.62 26.86
C GLU A 11 31.58 13.08 26.83
N GLN A 12 32.53 13.39 25.95
CA GLN A 12 33.01 14.76 25.76
C GLN A 12 31.96 15.65 25.08
N ASP A 13 31.28 15.14 24.05
CA ASP A 13 30.19 15.88 23.40
C ASP A 13 29.06 16.14 24.40
N GLN A 14 28.73 15.14 25.22
CA GLN A 14 27.73 15.26 26.28
C GLN A 14 28.10 16.33 27.31
N ALA A 15 29.35 16.39 27.76
CA ALA A 15 29.81 17.41 28.70
C ALA A 15 29.69 18.83 28.12
N ILE A 16 30.08 19.02 26.85
CA ILE A 16 29.94 20.31 26.15
C ILE A 16 28.45 20.72 26.06
N MET A 17 27.56 19.77 25.73
CA MET A 17 26.13 20.02 25.67
C MET A 17 25.53 20.35 27.04
N PHE A 18 25.98 19.67 28.10
CA PHE A 18 25.52 19.92 29.47
C PHE A 18 25.91 21.31 29.96
N GLU A 19 27.16 21.71 29.73
CA GLU A 19 27.63 23.07 30.04
C GLU A 19 26.82 24.13 29.30
N ALA A 20 26.58 23.94 28.00
CA ALA A 20 25.80 24.86 27.18
C ALA A 20 24.33 25.00 27.63
N LEU A 21 23.76 23.93 28.19
CA LEU A 21 22.39 23.89 28.70
C LEU A 21 22.28 24.29 30.17
N GLY A 22 23.40 24.39 30.91
CA GLY A 22 23.42 24.68 32.33
C GLY A 22 22.86 23.56 33.20
N ILE A 23 23.05 22.31 32.78
CA ILE A 23 22.58 21.10 33.49
C ILE A 23 23.76 20.25 33.95
N GLU A 24 23.53 19.39 34.94
CA GLU A 24 24.58 18.54 35.52
C GLU A 24 24.41 17.07 35.15
N SER A 25 23.21 16.67 34.75
CA SER A 25 22.86 15.28 34.47
C SER A 25 21.82 15.11 33.37
N PHE A 26 21.67 13.88 32.88
CA PHE A 26 20.56 13.53 32.00
C PHE A 26 19.20 13.68 32.69
N ASP A 27 19.11 13.50 34.00
CA ASP A 27 17.84 13.61 34.75
C ASP A 27 17.29 15.04 34.69
N ASP A 28 18.18 16.05 34.62
CA ASP A 28 17.79 17.45 34.45
C ASP A 28 17.08 17.70 33.12
N LEU A 29 17.43 16.97 32.05
CA LEU A 29 16.72 17.03 30.75
C LEU A 29 15.28 16.52 30.85
N PHE A 30 15.04 15.57 31.76
CA PHE A 30 13.74 14.93 31.94
C PHE A 30 12.91 15.55 33.07
N ALA A 31 13.38 16.64 33.69
CA ALA A 31 12.70 17.32 34.80
C ALA A 31 11.25 17.73 34.47
N ALA A 32 10.95 17.99 33.19
CA ALA A 32 9.60 18.33 32.73
C ALA A 32 8.59 17.15 32.78
N ILE A 33 9.07 15.90 32.90
CA ILE A 33 8.20 14.73 33.04
C ILE A 33 7.77 14.61 34.51
N PRO A 34 6.47 14.69 34.84
CA PRO A 34 5.99 14.51 36.21
C PRO A 34 6.42 13.17 36.80
N ASP A 35 6.84 13.15 38.06
CA ASP A 35 7.40 11.94 38.71
C ASP A 35 6.46 10.73 38.65
N HIS A 36 5.16 10.94 38.83
CA HIS A 36 4.15 9.88 38.76
C HIS A 36 3.96 9.26 37.36
N LEU A 37 4.53 9.86 36.31
CA LEU A 37 4.54 9.34 34.94
C LEU A 37 5.89 8.70 34.56
N ARG A 38 6.92 8.83 35.40
CA ARG A 38 8.23 8.23 35.13
C ARG A 38 8.18 6.72 35.42
N ALA A 39 8.82 5.95 34.54
CA ALA A 39 9.00 4.52 34.78
C ALA A 39 10.29 4.31 35.59
N ASP A 40 10.21 3.54 36.68
CA ASP A 40 11.38 3.22 37.50
C ASP A 40 12.37 2.29 36.77
N SER A 41 11.84 1.32 36.03
CA SER A 41 12.64 0.41 35.19
C SER A 41 11.78 -0.23 34.09
N LEU A 42 12.46 -0.83 33.11
CA LEU A 42 11.83 -1.66 32.09
C LEU A 42 12.13 -3.13 32.41
N ASN A 43 11.09 -3.97 32.47
CA ASN A 43 11.24 -5.41 32.63
C ASN A 43 11.62 -6.07 31.29
N ILE A 44 12.87 -5.86 30.86
CA ILE A 44 13.43 -6.41 29.62
C ILE A 44 14.73 -7.17 29.90
N PRO A 45 15.09 -8.16 29.07
CA PRO A 45 16.37 -8.87 29.21
C PRO A 45 17.57 -7.93 29.04
N ASP A 46 18.71 -8.36 29.58
CA ASP A 46 19.98 -7.69 29.35
C ASP A 46 20.33 -7.62 27.85
N GLY A 47 21.05 -6.56 27.48
CA GLY A 47 21.51 -6.36 26.11
C GLY A 47 22.47 -7.46 25.66
N MET A 48 22.30 -7.91 24.41
CA MET A 48 23.24 -8.81 23.74
C MET A 48 24.25 -7.99 22.92
N SER A 49 25.48 -8.47 22.79
CA SER A 49 26.38 -7.96 21.76
C SER A 49 25.81 -8.22 20.36
N GLU A 50 26.27 -7.47 19.35
CA GLU A 50 25.85 -7.66 17.97
C GLU A 50 26.06 -9.10 17.48
N MET A 51 27.21 -9.70 17.85
CA MET A 51 27.54 -11.07 17.46
C MET A 51 26.58 -12.10 18.08
N GLU A 52 26.27 -11.95 19.36
CA GLU A 52 25.32 -12.82 20.07
C GLU A 52 23.91 -12.67 19.50
N MET A 53 23.47 -11.44 19.23
CA MET A 53 22.17 -11.16 18.62
C MET A 53 22.05 -11.81 17.24
N MET A 54 23.07 -11.69 16.39
CA MET A 54 23.08 -12.31 15.06
C MET A 54 23.04 -13.84 15.11
N GLN A 55 23.76 -14.45 16.04
CA GLN A 55 23.68 -15.90 16.27
C GLN A 55 22.31 -16.33 16.78
N HIS A 56 21.74 -15.56 17.71
CA HIS A 56 20.42 -15.80 18.26
C HIS A 56 19.35 -15.78 17.17
N ILE A 57 19.30 -14.72 16.36
CA ILE A 57 18.32 -14.57 15.28
C ILE A 57 18.45 -15.69 14.26
N ARG A 58 19.67 -16.07 13.86
CA ARG A 58 19.88 -17.22 12.93
C ARG A 58 19.33 -18.53 13.49
N ARG A 59 19.53 -18.80 14.78
CA ARG A 59 19.00 -20.00 15.46
C ARG A 59 17.48 -19.98 15.59
N VAL A 60 16.87 -18.81 15.73
CA VAL A 60 15.40 -18.69 15.72
C VAL A 60 14.87 -18.90 14.30
N ALA A 61 15.47 -18.24 13.30
CA ALA A 61 15.10 -18.36 11.90
C ALA A 61 15.23 -19.79 11.36
N SER A 62 16.22 -20.56 11.83
CA SER A 62 16.41 -21.97 11.41
C SER A 62 15.28 -22.91 11.84
N LYS A 63 14.34 -22.46 12.67
CA LYS A 63 13.13 -23.22 13.02
C LYS A 63 12.05 -23.15 11.95
N ASN A 64 12.16 -22.21 10.99
CA ASN A 64 11.20 -22.06 9.91
C ASN A 64 11.42 -23.14 8.84
N ALA A 65 10.34 -23.62 8.23
CA ALA A 65 10.39 -24.58 7.12
C ALA A 65 10.59 -23.88 5.76
N SER A 66 11.66 -23.09 5.62
CA SER A 66 11.92 -22.26 4.42
C SER A 66 12.34 -23.04 3.17
N HIS A 67 12.50 -24.36 3.27
CA HIS A 67 12.90 -25.25 2.18
C HIS A 67 11.71 -25.81 1.38
N LEU A 68 10.47 -25.52 1.83
CA LEU A 68 9.27 -26.00 1.15
C LEU A 68 9.00 -25.20 -0.12
N VAL A 69 8.55 -25.88 -1.16
CA VAL A 69 8.00 -25.23 -2.35
C VAL A 69 6.56 -24.85 -2.06
N ASN A 70 6.21 -23.58 -2.21
CA ASN A 70 4.90 -23.05 -1.84
C ASN A 70 4.00 -22.86 -3.06
N PHE A 71 2.94 -23.68 -3.15
CA PHE A 71 1.87 -23.55 -4.16
C PHE A 71 0.52 -23.14 -3.56
N CYS A 72 0.49 -22.59 -2.35
CA CYS A 72 -0.75 -22.16 -1.70
C CYS A 72 -1.47 -21.02 -2.45
N GLY A 73 -0.73 -20.22 -3.22
CA GLY A 73 -1.29 -19.13 -4.03
C GLY A 73 -1.97 -18.06 -3.17
N ALA A 74 -3.27 -17.85 -3.41
CA ALA A 74 -4.09 -16.91 -2.62
C ALA A 74 -3.59 -15.45 -2.64
N GLY A 75 -3.00 -15.00 -3.75
CA GLY A 75 -2.50 -13.63 -3.93
C GLY A 75 -1.00 -13.44 -3.65
N PHE A 76 -0.32 -14.47 -3.15
CA PHE A 76 1.12 -14.42 -2.83
C PHE A 76 1.84 -15.59 -3.49
N TYR A 77 2.83 -15.26 -4.33
CA TYR A 77 3.42 -16.24 -5.24
C TYR A 77 4.94 -16.17 -5.17
N ASP A 78 5.56 -17.33 -4.97
CA ASP A 78 7.01 -17.45 -5.09
C ASP A 78 7.44 -17.17 -6.54
N HIS A 79 8.52 -16.42 -6.71
CA HIS A 79 9.00 -16.00 -8.02
C HIS A 79 10.49 -15.63 -7.97
N TYR A 80 11.11 -15.59 -9.14
CA TYR A 80 12.50 -15.16 -9.26
C TYR A 80 12.62 -13.65 -9.03
N ILE A 81 13.41 -13.27 -8.04
CA ILE A 81 13.80 -11.88 -7.79
C ILE A 81 15.23 -11.69 -8.30
N PRO A 82 15.46 -10.81 -9.30
CA PRO A 82 16.80 -10.55 -9.81
C PRO A 82 17.73 -10.07 -8.69
N ALA A 83 18.97 -10.60 -8.65
CA ALA A 83 19.94 -10.24 -7.62
C ALA A 83 20.23 -8.72 -7.55
N ALA A 84 20.08 -8.02 -8.67
CA ALA A 84 20.20 -6.57 -8.75
C ALA A 84 19.19 -5.83 -7.85
N VAL A 85 17.99 -6.39 -7.61
CA VAL A 85 16.96 -5.78 -6.75
C VAL A 85 17.48 -5.68 -5.31
N ASN A 86 17.98 -6.78 -4.74
CA ASN A 86 18.56 -6.77 -3.39
C ASN A 86 19.82 -5.89 -3.30
N ALA A 87 20.64 -5.88 -4.34
CA ALA A 87 21.83 -5.03 -4.40
C ALA A 87 21.47 -3.53 -4.41
N LEU A 88 20.39 -3.14 -5.08
CA LEU A 88 19.89 -1.76 -5.08
C LEU A 88 19.17 -1.40 -3.78
N ALA A 89 18.28 -2.27 -3.30
CA ALA A 89 17.48 -2.02 -2.09
C ALA A 89 18.32 -1.90 -0.80
N SER A 90 19.50 -2.53 -0.77
CA SER A 90 20.43 -2.44 0.38
C SER A 90 21.30 -1.19 0.38
N ARG A 91 21.21 -0.34 -0.65
CA ARG A 91 21.95 0.92 -0.72
C ARG A 91 21.33 1.95 0.21
N GLY A 92 22.17 2.63 1.00
CA GLY A 92 21.71 3.63 1.98
C GLY A 92 20.90 4.75 1.35
N GLU A 93 21.23 5.16 0.11
CA GLU A 93 20.54 6.23 -0.61
C GLU A 93 19.07 5.90 -0.92
N PHE A 94 18.72 4.61 -1.01
CA PHE A 94 17.33 4.15 -1.17
C PHE A 94 16.68 3.78 0.16
N TYR A 95 17.45 3.21 1.08
CA TYR A 95 16.91 2.63 2.31
C TYR A 95 16.69 3.66 3.44
N THR A 96 17.50 4.71 3.50
CA THR A 96 17.51 5.67 4.62
C THR A 96 16.73 6.95 4.35
N ALA A 97 16.47 7.27 3.08
CA ALA A 97 15.68 8.42 2.69
C ALA A 97 14.22 8.22 3.10
N TYR A 98 13.54 9.31 3.49
CA TYR A 98 12.11 9.29 3.79
C TYR A 98 11.30 9.89 2.63
N THR A 99 10.03 10.22 2.89
CA THR A 99 9.13 10.83 1.91
C THR A 99 9.81 12.03 1.21
N PRO A 100 9.80 12.10 -0.13
CA PRO A 100 10.52 13.10 -0.90
C PRO A 100 9.81 14.48 -0.87
N TYR A 101 9.70 15.08 0.31
CA TYR A 101 9.11 16.41 0.51
C TYR A 101 9.97 17.55 -0.05
N GLN A 102 11.27 17.33 -0.20
CA GLN A 102 12.23 18.28 -0.77
C GLN A 102 12.60 17.83 -2.20
N PRO A 103 11.77 18.16 -3.22
CA PRO A 103 11.90 17.55 -4.54
C PRO A 103 13.26 17.80 -5.19
N GLU A 104 13.88 18.96 -4.95
CA GLU A 104 15.20 19.33 -5.49
C GLU A 104 16.31 18.39 -5.02
N ALA A 105 16.15 17.76 -3.85
CA ALA A 105 17.09 16.81 -3.27
C ALA A 105 16.63 15.35 -3.40
N SER A 106 15.54 15.08 -4.12
CA SER A 106 14.91 13.75 -4.17
C SER A 106 14.47 13.30 -5.57
N GLN A 107 15.04 13.91 -6.63
CA GLN A 107 14.64 13.63 -8.02
C GLN A 107 14.79 12.16 -8.44
N GLY A 108 15.80 11.44 -7.93
CA GLY A 108 16.00 10.02 -8.27
C GLY A 108 14.83 9.16 -7.83
N THR A 109 14.41 9.29 -6.56
CA THR A 109 13.27 8.58 -6.00
C THR A 109 11.95 9.01 -6.63
N LEU A 110 11.78 10.30 -6.91
CA LEU A 110 10.58 10.81 -7.57
C LEU A 110 10.47 10.28 -9.01
N GLN A 111 11.58 10.22 -9.74
CA GLN A 111 11.61 9.62 -11.07
C GLN A 111 11.27 8.12 -11.01
N ALA A 112 11.86 7.36 -10.10
CA ALA A 112 11.55 5.93 -9.92
C ALA A 112 10.05 5.70 -9.66
N ALA A 113 9.45 6.48 -8.75
CA ALA A 113 8.02 6.43 -8.48
C ALA A 113 7.16 6.85 -9.69
N PHE A 114 7.59 7.82 -10.48
CA PHE A 114 6.91 8.20 -11.73
C PHE A 114 6.98 7.10 -12.79
N GLU A 115 8.12 6.42 -12.91
CA GLU A 115 8.33 5.27 -13.79
C GLU A 115 7.47 4.07 -13.34
N TYR A 116 7.39 3.81 -12.03
CA TYR A 116 6.48 2.84 -11.45
C TYR A 116 5.02 3.16 -11.82
N GLN A 117 4.56 4.39 -11.60
CA GLN A 117 3.20 4.81 -11.97
C GLN A 117 2.94 4.58 -13.47
N THR A 118 3.92 4.91 -14.31
CA THR A 118 3.84 4.69 -15.76
C THR A 118 3.72 3.20 -16.10
N ALA A 119 4.51 2.34 -15.45
CA ALA A 119 4.47 0.90 -15.64
C ALA A 119 3.10 0.33 -15.23
N ILE A 120 2.57 0.73 -14.08
CA ILE A 120 1.24 0.30 -13.61
C ILE A 120 0.13 0.77 -14.56
N CYS A 121 0.16 2.03 -15.01
CA CYS A 121 -0.81 2.53 -16.00
C CYS A 121 -0.80 1.68 -17.29
N ARG A 122 0.39 1.39 -17.83
CA ARG A 122 0.54 0.56 -19.04
C ARG A 122 0.07 -0.88 -18.82
N LEU A 123 0.42 -1.48 -17.68
CA LEU A 123 0.05 -2.85 -17.34
C LEU A 123 -1.47 -3.01 -17.20
N THR A 124 -2.12 -2.02 -16.60
CA THR A 124 -3.56 -2.07 -16.27
C THR A 124 -4.47 -1.46 -17.34
N GLY A 125 -3.91 -0.76 -18.33
CA GLY A 125 -4.69 0.00 -19.32
C GLY A 125 -5.35 1.26 -18.74
N MET A 126 -4.84 1.80 -17.64
CA MET A 126 -5.41 2.93 -16.90
C MET A 126 -4.63 4.23 -17.13
N GLU A 127 -5.23 5.37 -16.77
CA GLU A 127 -4.71 6.69 -17.13
C GLU A 127 -3.85 7.34 -16.03
N VAL A 128 -4.09 6.98 -14.77
CA VAL A 128 -3.35 7.49 -13.61
C VAL A 128 -3.13 6.38 -12.60
N ALA A 129 -1.99 6.40 -11.92
CA ALA A 129 -1.66 5.51 -10.79
C ALA A 129 -1.05 6.32 -9.65
N ASN A 130 -1.18 5.82 -8.42
CA ASN A 130 -0.53 6.44 -7.26
C ASN A 130 0.86 5.85 -7.03
N ALA A 131 1.64 6.46 -6.13
CA ALA A 131 2.93 5.95 -5.68
C ALA A 131 2.74 5.14 -4.40
N SER A 132 1.92 4.09 -4.57
CA SER A 132 1.63 2.92 -3.72
C SER A 132 0.76 3.08 -2.46
N LEU A 133 0.27 1.91 -2.02
CA LEU A 133 -0.43 1.60 -0.77
C LEU A 133 0.25 0.42 -0.05
N PHE A 134 -0.36 -0.10 1.01
CA PHE A 134 0.26 -1.13 1.87
C PHE A 134 0.28 -2.53 1.24
N ASP A 135 -0.87 -3.00 0.80
CA ASP A 135 -1.07 -4.35 0.24
C ASP A 135 -2.29 -4.38 -0.69
N GLY A 136 -2.49 -5.47 -1.43
CA GLY A 136 -3.60 -5.62 -2.36
C GLY A 136 -5.00 -5.49 -1.73
N GLY A 137 -5.17 -5.88 -0.47
CA GLY A 137 -6.45 -5.77 0.25
C GLY A 137 -6.77 -4.33 0.63
N SER A 138 -5.79 -3.62 1.19
CA SER A 138 -5.89 -2.18 1.48
C SER A 138 -6.14 -1.36 0.21
N ALA A 139 -5.52 -1.76 -0.91
CA ALA A 139 -5.76 -1.12 -2.20
C ALA A 139 -7.20 -1.31 -2.69
N LEU A 140 -7.74 -2.53 -2.58
CA LEU A 140 -9.14 -2.82 -2.93
C LEU A 140 -10.12 -2.01 -2.09
N ILE A 141 -9.86 -1.91 -0.77
CA ILE A 141 -10.67 -1.10 0.16
C ILE A 141 -10.66 0.37 -0.26
N GLU A 142 -9.50 0.94 -0.54
CA GLU A 142 -9.43 2.32 -1.03
C GLU A 142 -10.15 2.51 -2.37
N GLY A 143 -10.21 1.46 -3.20
CA GLY A 143 -10.95 1.47 -4.46
C GLY A 143 -12.44 1.58 -4.22
N ALA A 144 -12.97 0.75 -3.31
CA ALA A 144 -14.35 0.85 -2.86
C ALA A 144 -14.66 2.23 -2.27
N MET A 145 -13.84 2.71 -1.34
CA MET A 145 -14.07 4.01 -0.68
C MET A 145 -13.97 5.19 -1.65
N MET A 146 -13.07 5.12 -2.62
CA MET A 146 -12.96 6.12 -3.69
C MET A 146 -14.21 6.12 -4.59
N ALA A 147 -14.74 4.95 -4.93
CA ALA A 147 -15.97 4.82 -5.70
C ALA A 147 -17.18 5.40 -4.94
N LEU A 148 -17.38 5.01 -3.67
CA LEU A 148 -18.45 5.56 -2.83
C LEU A 148 -18.37 7.09 -2.68
N ARG A 149 -17.16 7.65 -2.49
CA ARG A 149 -16.96 9.12 -2.43
C ARG A 149 -17.28 9.81 -3.75
N HIS A 150 -17.09 9.14 -4.88
CA HIS A 150 -17.36 9.70 -6.21
C HIS A 150 -18.86 9.67 -6.52
N THR A 151 -19.50 8.51 -6.32
CA THR A 151 -20.92 8.29 -6.59
C THR A 151 -21.84 8.90 -5.53
N ARG A 152 -21.30 9.21 -4.34
CA ARG A 152 -22.05 9.66 -3.15
C ARG A 152 -23.12 8.65 -2.70
N ARG A 153 -22.82 7.38 -2.95
CA ARG A 153 -23.62 6.24 -2.57
C ARG A 153 -22.90 5.45 -1.50
N ASN A 154 -23.61 4.57 -0.82
CA ASN A 154 -23.11 3.86 0.35
C ASN A 154 -23.15 2.33 0.23
N ARG A 155 -23.55 1.76 -0.92
CA ARG A 155 -23.61 0.31 -1.09
C ARG A 155 -22.46 -0.23 -1.94
N VAL A 156 -21.83 -1.29 -1.46
CA VAL A 156 -20.72 -2.02 -2.10
C VAL A 156 -21.15 -3.46 -2.32
N LEU A 157 -21.10 -3.89 -3.58
CA LEU A 157 -21.28 -5.30 -3.96
C LEU A 157 -19.92 -5.91 -4.25
N VAL A 158 -19.67 -7.11 -3.73
CA VAL A 158 -18.39 -7.80 -3.89
C VAL A 158 -18.60 -9.18 -4.45
N ASP A 159 -17.91 -9.52 -5.53
CA ASP A 159 -17.88 -10.89 -6.07
C ASP A 159 -17.28 -11.83 -5.02
N GLU A 160 -17.97 -12.93 -4.70
CA GLU A 160 -17.47 -13.96 -3.77
C GLU A 160 -16.12 -14.57 -4.23
N GLY A 161 -15.79 -14.47 -5.52
CA GLY A 161 -14.49 -14.82 -6.09
C GLY A 161 -13.35 -13.87 -5.70
N VAL A 162 -13.61 -12.73 -5.07
CA VAL A 162 -12.56 -11.89 -4.47
C VAL A 162 -11.88 -12.65 -3.32
N ASN A 163 -10.56 -12.46 -3.18
CA ASN A 163 -9.76 -13.06 -2.13
C ASN A 163 -10.46 -12.97 -0.76
N PRO A 164 -10.66 -14.09 -0.04
CA PRO A 164 -11.39 -14.11 1.23
C PRO A 164 -10.74 -13.22 2.29
N ILE A 165 -9.41 -13.05 2.28
CA ILE A 165 -8.71 -12.12 3.18
C ILE A 165 -9.15 -10.69 2.87
N TYR A 166 -9.23 -10.32 1.60
CA TYR A 166 -9.63 -8.96 1.20
C TYR A 166 -11.11 -8.69 1.48
N ARG A 167 -11.97 -9.70 1.31
CA ARG A 167 -13.39 -9.63 1.72
C ARG A 167 -13.52 -9.40 3.22
N GLU A 168 -12.79 -10.15 4.04
CA GLU A 168 -12.81 -9.99 5.50
C GLU A 168 -12.27 -8.62 5.94
N MET A 169 -11.17 -8.17 5.34
CA MET A 169 -10.62 -6.83 5.59
C MET A 169 -11.63 -5.74 5.24
N LEU A 170 -12.28 -5.83 4.07
CA LEU A 170 -13.28 -4.86 3.63
C LEU A 170 -14.49 -4.84 4.56
N ARG A 171 -15.03 -6.01 4.93
CA ARG A 171 -16.13 -6.15 5.88
C ARG A 171 -15.79 -5.54 7.24
N THR A 172 -14.58 -5.79 7.73
CA THR A 172 -14.08 -5.23 9.00
C THR A 172 -13.94 -3.72 8.91
N TYR A 173 -13.39 -3.22 7.80
CA TYR A 173 -13.19 -1.79 7.57
C TYR A 173 -14.52 -1.02 7.50
N THR A 174 -15.55 -1.62 6.89
CA THR A 174 -16.86 -0.98 6.71
C THR A 174 -17.82 -1.18 7.88
N HIS A 175 -17.53 -2.09 8.83
CA HIS A 175 -18.45 -2.48 9.90
C HIS A 175 -19.03 -1.32 10.72
N ASN A 176 -18.22 -0.28 10.97
CA ASN A 176 -18.63 0.90 11.74
C ASN A 176 -18.83 2.15 10.86
N LEU A 177 -18.90 1.97 9.54
CA LEU A 177 -19.18 3.04 8.59
C LEU A 177 -20.63 2.91 8.12
N SER A 178 -21.20 4.02 7.64
CA SER A 178 -22.48 3.99 6.94
C SER A 178 -22.29 3.45 5.52
N VAL A 179 -21.82 2.21 5.39
CA VAL A 179 -21.58 1.50 4.14
C VAL A 179 -22.29 0.14 4.19
N GLU A 180 -23.22 -0.09 3.28
CA GLU A 180 -23.85 -1.39 3.09
C GLU A 180 -22.89 -2.29 2.29
N TYR A 181 -22.50 -3.41 2.89
CA TYR A 181 -21.65 -4.41 2.27
C TYR A 181 -22.48 -5.65 1.96
N ALA A 182 -22.43 -6.13 0.71
CA ALA A 182 -23.03 -7.40 0.33
C ALA A 182 -22.12 -8.17 -0.63
N GLU A 183 -22.07 -9.48 -0.42
CA GLU A 183 -21.38 -10.41 -1.32
C GLU A 183 -22.38 -10.99 -2.32
N VAL A 184 -21.98 -11.05 -3.59
CA VAL A 184 -22.75 -11.69 -4.66
C VAL A 184 -22.14 -13.08 -4.88
N PRO A 185 -22.94 -14.16 -4.73
CA PRO A 185 -22.44 -15.52 -4.89
C PRO A 185 -21.83 -15.79 -6.26
N LEU A 186 -20.85 -16.70 -6.30
CA LEU A 186 -20.31 -17.19 -7.55
C LEU A 186 -21.35 -17.96 -8.37
N GLY A 187 -21.28 -17.76 -9.68
CA GLY A 187 -22.07 -18.51 -10.65
C GLY A 187 -21.45 -19.87 -10.97
N LYS A 188 -22.00 -20.50 -12.02
CA LYS A 188 -21.49 -21.79 -12.52
C LYS A 188 -20.00 -21.68 -12.89
N ASN A 189 -19.24 -22.73 -12.59
CA ASN A 189 -17.80 -22.82 -12.85
C ASN A 189 -16.93 -21.81 -12.07
N GLY A 190 -17.46 -21.23 -10.99
CA GLY A 190 -16.67 -20.38 -10.09
C GLY A 190 -16.31 -19.02 -10.70
N ILE A 191 -17.16 -18.46 -11.58
CA ILE A 191 -17.03 -17.11 -12.14
C ILE A 191 -18.20 -16.23 -11.70
N ALA A 192 -18.08 -14.91 -11.90
CA ALA A 192 -19.14 -13.94 -11.62
C ALA A 192 -20.51 -14.37 -12.21
N ASP A 193 -21.55 -14.36 -11.38
CA ASP A 193 -22.93 -14.62 -11.80
C ASP A 193 -23.60 -13.33 -12.30
N ARG A 194 -23.78 -13.23 -13.62
CA ARG A 194 -24.33 -12.03 -14.28
C ARG A 194 -25.74 -11.73 -13.77
N GLU A 195 -26.59 -12.75 -13.69
CA GLU A 195 -27.98 -12.57 -13.27
C GLU A 195 -28.08 -12.20 -11.79
N ALA A 196 -27.23 -12.79 -10.95
CA ALA A 196 -27.19 -12.43 -9.53
C ALA A 196 -26.72 -10.98 -9.32
N PHE A 197 -25.69 -10.53 -10.06
CA PHE A 197 -25.23 -9.14 -10.02
C PHE A 197 -26.32 -8.19 -10.50
N LYS A 198 -26.96 -8.49 -11.63
CA LYS A 198 -28.06 -7.68 -12.17
C LYS A 198 -29.23 -7.55 -11.19
N ALA A 199 -29.56 -8.62 -10.47
CA ALA A 199 -30.61 -8.60 -9.44
C ALA A 199 -30.18 -7.87 -8.16
N ALA A 200 -28.89 -7.88 -7.83
CA ALA A 200 -28.37 -7.25 -6.61
C ALA A 200 -28.13 -5.74 -6.76
N MET A 201 -27.80 -5.27 -7.97
CA MET A 201 -27.54 -3.87 -8.25
C MET A 201 -28.81 -3.02 -8.22
N ASP A 202 -28.70 -1.80 -7.70
CA ASP A 202 -29.77 -0.82 -7.60
C ASP A 202 -29.24 0.63 -7.70
N ASP A 203 -30.11 1.62 -7.49
CA ASP A 203 -29.76 3.04 -7.53
C ASP A 203 -28.93 3.52 -6.32
N GLN A 204 -28.77 2.68 -5.28
CA GLN A 204 -27.90 2.92 -4.13
C GLN A 204 -26.52 2.28 -4.28
N THR A 205 -26.32 1.43 -5.29
CA THR A 205 -25.04 0.76 -5.55
C THR A 205 -23.99 1.77 -5.99
N GLY A 206 -22.94 1.93 -5.18
CA GLY A 206 -21.86 2.89 -5.44
C GLY A 206 -20.59 2.26 -5.99
N ALA A 207 -20.33 0.99 -5.67
CA ALA A 207 -19.16 0.26 -6.11
C ALA A 207 -19.48 -1.23 -6.32
N VAL A 208 -18.94 -1.81 -7.38
CA VAL A 208 -18.98 -3.25 -7.62
C VAL A 208 -17.54 -3.76 -7.77
N LEU A 209 -17.16 -4.71 -6.94
CA LEU A 209 -15.79 -5.20 -6.80
C LEU A 209 -15.66 -6.59 -7.40
N PHE A 210 -14.69 -6.74 -8.29
CA PHE A 210 -14.32 -8.01 -8.91
C PHE A 210 -12.85 -8.33 -8.65
N GLN A 211 -12.48 -9.59 -8.83
CA GLN A 211 -11.09 -10.00 -8.95
C GLN A 211 -10.89 -10.84 -10.22
N ASN A 212 -9.87 -10.51 -11.02
CA ASN A 212 -9.60 -11.22 -12.28
C ASN A 212 -8.09 -11.40 -12.54
N PRO A 213 -7.55 -12.64 -12.61
CA PRO A 213 -8.23 -13.88 -12.24
C PRO A 213 -8.71 -13.87 -10.78
N ASN A 214 -9.83 -14.53 -10.52
CA ASN A 214 -10.40 -14.58 -9.18
C ASN A 214 -9.59 -15.52 -8.25
N PHE A 215 -10.00 -15.63 -6.99
CA PHE A 215 -9.32 -16.45 -5.97
C PHE A 215 -9.14 -17.91 -6.38
N PHE A 216 -10.08 -18.46 -7.16
CA PHE A 216 -10.07 -19.83 -7.65
C PHE A 216 -9.24 -20.02 -8.92
N GLY A 217 -8.62 -18.95 -9.42
CA GLY A 217 -7.82 -18.96 -10.65
C GLY A 217 -8.65 -18.84 -11.93
N CYS A 218 -9.95 -18.56 -11.83
CA CYS A 218 -10.81 -18.42 -13.00
C CYS A 218 -10.60 -17.05 -13.66
N LEU A 219 -10.37 -17.06 -14.97
CA LEU A 219 -10.32 -15.88 -15.82
C LEU A 219 -11.68 -15.68 -16.49
N VAL A 220 -12.19 -14.46 -16.43
CA VAL A 220 -13.47 -14.11 -17.05
C VAL A 220 -13.37 -12.77 -17.75
N ASN A 221 -14.04 -12.63 -18.89
CA ASN A 221 -14.26 -11.33 -19.49
C ASN A 221 -15.38 -10.63 -18.69
N LEU A 222 -15.05 -9.49 -18.10
CA LEU A 222 -15.96 -8.71 -17.25
C LEU A 222 -16.65 -7.57 -18.01
N LYS A 223 -16.39 -7.40 -19.32
CA LYS A 223 -16.85 -6.21 -20.05
C LYS A 223 -18.37 -6.04 -19.99
N ASP A 224 -19.12 -7.11 -20.27
CA ASP A 224 -20.58 -7.13 -20.21
C ASP A 224 -21.09 -6.69 -18.83
N LEU A 225 -20.49 -7.24 -17.78
CA LEU A 225 -20.87 -6.94 -16.41
C LEU A 225 -20.50 -5.51 -16.00
N ILE A 226 -19.34 -4.99 -16.45
CA ILE A 226 -18.92 -3.61 -16.22
C ILE A 226 -19.86 -2.62 -16.95
N ASP A 227 -20.29 -2.95 -18.17
CA ASP A 227 -21.26 -2.13 -18.90
C ASP A 227 -22.58 -2.03 -18.09
N GLU A 228 -23.08 -3.14 -17.52
CA GLU A 228 -24.26 -3.13 -16.62
C GLU A 228 -24.03 -2.32 -15.33
N VAL A 229 -22.84 -2.42 -14.72
CA VAL A 229 -22.46 -1.59 -13.56
C VAL A 229 -22.58 -0.10 -13.91
N HIS A 230 -22.12 0.30 -15.10
CA HIS A 230 -22.20 1.70 -15.55
C HIS A 230 -23.63 2.16 -15.81
N GLU A 231 -24.53 1.30 -16.28
CA GLU A 231 -25.96 1.63 -16.48
C GLU A 231 -26.64 2.07 -15.16
N THR A 232 -26.19 1.56 -14.01
CA THR A 232 -26.69 1.96 -12.69
C THR A 232 -26.07 3.26 -12.15
N GLY A 233 -24.97 3.72 -12.75
CA GLY A 233 -24.15 4.83 -12.26
C GLY A 233 -23.15 4.45 -11.16
N ALA A 234 -22.99 3.17 -10.85
CA ALA A 234 -21.94 2.65 -9.98
C ALA A 234 -20.57 2.63 -10.70
N LEU A 235 -19.48 2.46 -9.95
CA LEU A 235 -18.14 2.25 -10.54
C LEU A 235 -17.68 0.80 -10.38
N ALA A 236 -16.99 0.30 -11.40
CA ALA A 236 -16.35 -1.01 -11.36
C ALA A 236 -14.91 -0.92 -10.82
N VAL A 237 -14.63 -1.70 -9.78
CA VAL A 237 -13.30 -1.85 -9.17
C VAL A 237 -12.80 -3.27 -9.42
N VAL A 238 -11.66 -3.42 -10.10
CA VAL A 238 -11.13 -4.74 -10.46
C VAL A 238 -9.77 -4.95 -9.79
N SER A 239 -9.70 -5.92 -8.87
CA SER A 239 -8.44 -6.40 -8.31
C SER A 239 -7.80 -7.43 -9.24
N VAL A 240 -6.50 -7.38 -9.46
CA VAL A 240 -5.82 -8.26 -10.43
C VAL A 240 -4.51 -8.82 -9.89
N TYR A 241 -4.11 -9.96 -10.47
CA TYR A 241 -2.75 -10.47 -10.37
C TYR A 241 -1.90 -9.84 -11.49
N PRO A 242 -0.90 -8.99 -11.19
CA PRO A 242 -0.28 -8.13 -12.19
C PRO A 242 0.48 -8.91 -13.28
N ILE A 243 1.05 -10.07 -12.96
CA ILE A 243 1.75 -10.90 -13.95
C ILE A 243 0.76 -11.51 -14.97
N ALA A 244 -0.49 -11.78 -14.61
CA ALA A 244 -1.47 -12.28 -15.58
C ALA A 244 -1.77 -11.25 -16.68
N LEU A 245 -1.62 -9.95 -16.40
CA LEU A 245 -1.95 -8.86 -17.33
C LEU A 245 -1.01 -8.78 -18.54
N SER A 246 0.11 -9.51 -18.55
CA SER A 246 0.92 -9.65 -19.78
C SER A 246 0.31 -10.60 -20.81
N HIS A 247 -0.73 -11.35 -20.45
CA HIS A 247 -1.33 -12.40 -21.30
C HIS A 247 -2.83 -12.25 -21.52
N ILE A 248 -3.49 -11.32 -20.83
CA ILE A 248 -4.95 -11.14 -20.90
C ILE A 248 -5.30 -9.69 -21.23
N GLU A 249 -6.53 -9.50 -21.71
CA GLU A 249 -7.08 -8.17 -21.93
C GLU A 249 -7.04 -7.34 -20.63
N THR A 250 -6.60 -6.09 -20.73
CA THR A 250 -6.42 -5.26 -19.54
C THR A 250 -7.78 -4.87 -18.92
N PRO A 251 -7.88 -4.69 -17.60
CA PRO A 251 -9.12 -4.21 -16.99
C PRO A 251 -9.55 -2.85 -17.54
N GLY A 252 -8.59 -1.97 -17.89
CA GLY A 252 -8.87 -0.70 -18.55
C GLY A 252 -9.54 -0.86 -19.92
N ALA A 253 -9.15 -1.87 -20.71
CA ALA A 253 -9.82 -2.16 -21.98
C ALA A 253 -11.19 -2.83 -21.80
N MET A 254 -11.39 -3.58 -20.70
CA MET A 254 -12.71 -4.10 -20.30
C MET A 254 -13.65 -3.01 -19.75
N GLY A 255 -13.15 -1.79 -19.51
CA GLY A 255 -13.98 -0.67 -19.06
C GLY A 255 -13.88 -0.33 -17.57
N ALA A 256 -12.99 -0.96 -16.80
CA ALA A 256 -12.85 -0.70 -15.37
C ALA A 256 -12.61 0.80 -15.07
N ASP A 257 -13.13 1.28 -13.95
CA ASP A 257 -12.92 2.65 -13.48
C ASP A 257 -11.70 2.75 -12.56
N ILE A 258 -11.50 1.71 -11.74
CA ILE A 258 -10.43 1.59 -10.75
C ILE A 258 -9.85 0.17 -10.84
N VAL A 259 -8.53 0.07 -10.82
CA VAL A 259 -7.78 -1.19 -10.84
C VAL A 259 -6.84 -1.23 -9.66
N THR A 260 -6.85 -2.33 -8.92
CA THR A 260 -6.03 -2.54 -7.73
C THR A 260 -5.31 -3.88 -7.81
N GLY A 261 -4.34 -4.11 -6.95
CA GLY A 261 -3.77 -5.45 -6.82
C GLY A 261 -2.58 -5.51 -5.88
N GLU A 262 -2.14 -6.73 -5.64
CA GLU A 262 -0.93 -7.04 -4.89
C GLU A 262 0.26 -7.07 -5.85
N GLY A 263 1.26 -6.23 -5.57
CA GLY A 263 2.48 -6.06 -6.32
C GLY A 263 3.62 -6.96 -5.84
N GLN A 264 3.41 -7.84 -4.86
CA GLN A 264 4.42 -8.76 -4.35
C GLN A 264 5.17 -9.49 -5.48
N SER A 265 4.45 -9.99 -6.48
CA SER A 265 5.03 -10.70 -7.63
C SER A 265 5.88 -9.83 -8.57
N LEU A 266 5.96 -8.52 -8.33
CA LEU A 266 6.77 -7.56 -9.09
C LEU A 266 8.17 -7.38 -8.49
N GLY A 267 8.72 -8.40 -7.83
CA GLY A 267 10.09 -8.41 -7.32
C GLY A 267 10.21 -8.29 -5.80
N LEU A 268 9.13 -8.52 -5.03
CA LEU A 268 9.18 -8.55 -3.56
C LEU A 268 9.12 -9.99 -3.03
N PRO A 269 9.94 -10.35 -2.03
CA PRO A 269 9.89 -11.68 -1.43
C PRO A 269 8.58 -11.91 -0.64
N LEU A 270 8.22 -13.17 -0.41
CA LEU A 270 7.04 -13.54 0.38
C LEU A 270 7.12 -13.04 1.84
N ASN A 271 8.31 -13.08 2.45
CA ASN A 271 8.59 -12.56 3.80
C ASN A 271 7.55 -12.87 4.90
N PHE A 272 6.78 -13.96 4.76
CA PHE A 272 5.70 -14.31 5.67
C PHE A 272 4.65 -13.19 5.86
N GLY A 273 4.33 -12.44 4.80
CA GLY A 273 3.23 -11.48 4.79
C GLY A 273 3.61 -10.01 4.53
N GLY A 274 4.89 -9.67 4.32
CA GLY A 274 5.27 -8.32 3.91
C GLY A 274 6.72 -7.88 4.23
N PRO A 275 7.10 -6.64 3.89
CA PRO A 275 6.25 -5.60 3.34
C PRO A 275 5.82 -5.92 1.90
N TYR A 276 4.54 -5.70 1.61
CA TYR A 276 3.92 -5.94 0.33
C TYR A 276 3.58 -4.62 -0.37
N LEU A 277 2.99 -4.68 -1.56
CA LEU A 277 2.81 -3.50 -2.39
C LEU A 277 1.39 -3.45 -2.94
N GLY A 278 0.54 -2.64 -2.31
CA GLY A 278 -0.76 -2.32 -2.92
C GLY A 278 -0.58 -1.34 -4.08
N PHE A 279 -0.81 -1.77 -5.32
CA PHE A 279 -0.85 -0.85 -6.45
C PHE A 279 -2.28 -0.38 -6.72
N PHE A 280 -2.42 0.85 -7.20
CA PHE A 280 -3.70 1.49 -7.42
C PHE A 280 -3.67 2.37 -8.67
N ALA A 281 -4.57 2.09 -9.61
CA ALA A 281 -4.74 2.86 -10.84
C ALA A 281 -6.21 3.19 -11.10
N ALA A 282 -6.48 4.28 -11.80
CA ALA A 282 -7.83 4.73 -12.08
C ALA A 282 -7.93 5.54 -13.38
N ARG A 283 -9.17 5.83 -13.80
CA ARG A 283 -9.44 6.84 -14.82
C ARG A 283 -9.07 8.22 -14.30
N LYS A 284 -8.55 9.09 -15.18
CA LYS A 284 -8.10 10.45 -14.86
C LYS A 284 -9.22 11.31 -14.28
N LYS A 285 -10.47 11.09 -14.69
CA LYS A 285 -11.67 11.76 -14.12
C LYS A 285 -11.76 11.60 -12.59
N LEU A 286 -11.18 10.53 -12.03
CA LEU A 286 -11.23 10.21 -10.60
C LEU A 286 -9.98 10.67 -9.82
N VAL A 287 -8.94 11.21 -10.47
CA VAL A 287 -7.62 11.49 -9.83
C VAL A 287 -7.70 12.36 -8.57
N ARG A 288 -8.68 13.28 -8.50
CA ARG A 288 -8.88 14.15 -7.33
C ARG A 288 -9.38 13.40 -6.07
N LYS A 289 -9.80 12.15 -6.21
CA LYS A 289 -10.27 11.26 -5.13
C LYS A 289 -9.30 10.11 -4.83
N MET A 290 -8.22 10.00 -5.61
CA MET A 290 -7.22 8.94 -5.50
C MET A 290 -6.53 8.98 -4.13
N PRO A 291 -6.34 7.83 -3.47
CA PRO A 291 -5.62 7.74 -2.20
C PRO A 291 -4.10 7.88 -2.39
N GLY A 292 -3.42 8.29 -1.33
CA GLY A 292 -1.96 8.33 -1.29
C GLY A 292 -1.32 9.36 -2.21
N ARG A 293 0.02 9.25 -2.30
CA ARG A 293 0.88 10.15 -3.05
C ARG A 293 0.75 9.93 -4.55
N ILE A 294 0.93 10.99 -5.32
CA ILE A 294 1.05 10.92 -6.78
C ILE A 294 2.26 11.76 -7.15
N VAL A 295 3.19 11.19 -7.91
CA VAL A 295 4.27 11.92 -8.54
C VAL A 295 3.81 12.46 -9.89
N GLY A 296 4.08 13.75 -10.14
CA GLY A 296 3.85 14.41 -11.42
C GLY A 296 5.12 15.00 -12.00
N GLU A 297 5.18 15.04 -13.33
CA GLU A 297 6.20 15.78 -14.08
C GLU A 297 5.90 17.29 -14.05
N THR A 298 6.94 18.10 -13.93
CA THR A 298 6.88 19.56 -13.92
C THR A 298 8.18 20.17 -14.46
N GLU A 299 8.28 21.50 -14.47
CA GLU A 299 9.48 22.24 -14.86
C GLU A 299 9.98 23.11 -13.71
N ASP A 300 11.30 23.22 -13.56
CA ASP A 300 11.91 24.11 -12.57
C ASP A 300 11.97 25.58 -13.05
N GLY A 301 12.52 26.47 -12.21
CA GLY A 301 12.69 27.89 -12.56
C GLY A 301 13.60 28.19 -13.76
N LYS A 302 14.24 27.17 -14.35
CA LYS A 302 15.07 27.25 -15.57
C LYS A 302 14.45 26.48 -16.76
N GLY A 303 13.21 26.00 -16.64
CA GLY A 303 12.53 25.22 -17.69
C GLY A 303 13.07 23.79 -17.85
N ARG A 304 13.77 23.26 -16.85
CA ARG A 304 14.25 21.87 -16.88
C ARG A 304 13.19 20.96 -16.30
N ARG A 305 12.96 19.81 -16.94
CA ARG A 305 12.05 18.78 -16.44
C ARG A 305 12.48 18.28 -15.06
N GLY A 306 11.52 18.16 -14.16
CA GLY A 306 11.66 17.54 -12.86
C GLY A 306 10.37 16.85 -12.41
N TYR A 307 10.41 16.21 -11.26
CA TYR A 307 9.30 15.47 -10.69
C TYR A 307 8.97 16.00 -9.28
N VAL A 308 7.70 16.02 -8.92
CA VAL A 308 7.22 16.48 -7.60
C VAL A 308 6.05 15.63 -7.11
N LEU A 309 5.85 15.57 -5.80
CA LEU A 309 4.58 15.13 -5.25
C LEU A 309 3.50 16.15 -5.62
N THR A 310 2.44 15.72 -6.30
CA THR A 310 1.39 16.59 -6.82
C THR A 310 0.03 16.25 -6.24
N LEU A 311 -0.90 17.22 -6.33
CA LEU A 311 -2.25 17.11 -5.78
C LEU A 311 -2.26 16.77 -4.27
N GLN A 312 -1.24 17.22 -3.53
CA GLN A 312 -1.06 16.90 -2.10
C GLN A 312 -2.20 17.39 -1.21
N ALA A 313 -3.00 18.34 -1.69
CA ALA A 313 -4.21 18.77 -1.02
C ALA A 313 -5.22 17.61 -0.81
N ARG A 314 -5.03 16.43 -1.38
CA ARG A 314 -5.85 15.24 -1.06
C ARG A 314 -5.46 14.56 0.26
N GLU A 315 -4.23 14.76 0.71
CA GLU A 315 -3.57 13.96 1.74
C GLU A 315 -3.81 14.47 3.18
N GLN A 316 -3.59 13.59 4.15
CA GLN A 316 -3.89 13.81 5.56
C GLN A 316 -3.18 15.02 6.17
N HIS A 317 -1.96 15.35 5.73
CA HIS A 317 -1.17 16.44 6.30
C HIS A 317 -1.74 17.83 5.95
N ILE A 318 -2.61 17.92 4.93
CA ILE A 318 -3.31 19.14 4.53
C ILE A 318 -4.79 19.07 4.95
N ARG A 319 -5.50 17.98 4.61
CA ARG A 319 -6.95 17.90 4.77
C ARG A 319 -7.44 17.16 6.02
N ARG A 320 -6.55 16.51 6.76
CA ARG A 320 -6.86 15.82 8.01
C ARG A 320 -8.07 14.89 7.84
N GLU A 321 -9.15 15.09 8.59
CA GLU A 321 -10.38 14.30 8.53
C GLU A 321 -11.11 14.37 7.17
N LYS A 322 -10.82 15.37 6.33
CA LYS A 322 -11.38 15.53 4.98
C LYS A 322 -10.46 14.99 3.87
N ALA A 323 -9.37 14.32 4.24
CA ALA A 323 -8.47 13.68 3.29
C ALA A 323 -9.16 12.51 2.57
N THR A 324 -8.58 12.08 1.46
CA THR A 324 -9.10 10.92 0.71
C THR A 324 -8.80 9.59 1.40
N SER A 325 -7.82 9.55 2.31
CA SER A 325 -7.39 8.38 3.06
C SER A 325 -6.57 8.83 4.28
N ASN A 326 -6.42 7.94 5.26
CA ASN A 326 -5.50 8.14 6.39
C ASN A 326 -4.06 7.69 6.08
N VAL A 327 -3.79 7.15 4.88
CA VAL A 327 -2.43 6.71 4.50
C VAL A 327 -1.41 7.85 4.63
N CYS A 328 -0.29 7.55 5.29
CA CYS A 328 0.84 8.45 5.45
C CYS A 328 2.11 7.75 5.00
N SER A 329 2.80 6.97 5.84
CA SER A 329 3.82 6.04 5.33
C SER A 329 3.16 5.03 4.39
N ASN A 330 3.84 4.68 3.31
CA ASN A 330 3.45 3.63 2.37
C ASN A 330 4.69 2.84 1.95
N VAL A 331 4.51 1.86 1.06
CA VAL A 331 5.64 1.06 0.55
C VAL A 331 6.29 1.82 -0.59
N GLN A 332 7.36 2.54 -0.29
CA GLN A 332 8.02 3.41 -1.24
C GLN A 332 8.51 2.62 -2.47
N VAL A 333 8.15 3.13 -3.64
CA VAL A 333 8.45 2.60 -4.98
C VAL A 333 9.45 3.46 -5.70
#